data_AF-A0A7R7CLF0-F1
#
_entry.id   AF-A0A7R7CLF0-F1
#
_cell.length_a   1.000
_cell.length_b   1.000
_cell.length_c   1.000
_cell.angle_alpha   90.00
_cell.angle_beta   90.00
_cell.angle_gamma   90.00
#
_symmetry.space_group_name_H-M   'P 1'
#
loop_
_entity.id
_entity.type
_entity.pdbx_description
1 polymer ?
#
loop_
_entity_poly.entity_id
_entity_poly.type
_entity_poly.pdbx_seq_one_letter_code
_entity_poly.pdbx_strand_id
1 'polypeptide(L)' 'MYDYVRDHYSFKPVIGRRVMHDETRKEGVITPEDRSQGHYVQVRFDGSNFSLPCHPGSLVYVDAAP' A
#
# COMPACT_ATOMS: atom_id res chain seq x y z
N MET A 1 -12.80 -0.79 2.02
CA MET A 1 -12.08 -1.80 1.20
C MET A 1 -11.74 -1.06 -0.07
N TYR A 2 -10.51 -1.20 -0.55
CA TYR A 2 -9.90 -0.43 -1.65
C TYR A 2 -10.54 -0.63 -3.03
N ASP A 3 -11.82 -0.31 -3.14
CA ASP A 3 -12.60 -0.49 -4.36
C ASP A 3 -12.16 0.50 -5.43
N TYR A 4 -11.99 1.77 -5.04
CA TYR A 4 -11.49 2.82 -5.93
C TYR A 4 -10.10 2.48 -6.48
N VAL A 5 -9.16 2.08 -5.60
CA VAL A 5 -7.80 1.74 -6.04
C VAL A 5 -7.81 0.52 -6.98
N ARG A 6 -8.66 -0.48 -6.70
CA ARG A 6 -8.77 -1.69 -7.51
C ARG A 6 -9.36 -1.43 -8.91
N ASP A 7 -10.28 -0.47 -9.02
CA ASP A 7 -10.94 -0.12 -10.29
C ASP A 7 -10.07 0.82 -11.14
N HIS A 8 -9.37 1.76 -10.50
CA HIS A 8 -8.59 2.80 -11.19
C HIS A 8 -7.10 2.50 -11.38
N TYR A 9 -6.54 1.53 -10.65
CA TYR A 9 -5.12 1.20 -10.72
C TYR A 9 -4.89 -0.30 -10.93
N SER A 10 -3.82 -0.64 -11.65
CA SER A 10 -3.36 -2.03 -11.77
C SER A 10 -2.91 -2.65 -10.45
N PHE A 11 -2.69 -1.82 -9.42
CA PHE A 11 -2.32 -2.26 -8.08
C PHE A 11 -3.56 -2.74 -7.32
N LYS A 12 -3.59 -4.01 -6.93
CA LYS A 12 -4.67 -4.60 -6.13
C LYS A 12 -4.24 -4.69 -4.67
N PRO A 13 -4.52 -3.72 -3.80
CA PRO A 13 -4.09 -3.75 -2.41
C PRO A 13 -4.74 -4.90 -1.64
N VAL A 14 -3.90 -5.68 -0.96
CA VAL A 14 -4.31 -6.80 -0.10
C VAL A 14 -3.86 -6.50 1.33
N ILE A 15 -4.82 -6.31 2.23
CA ILE A 15 -4.55 -6.01 3.65
C ILE A 15 -3.67 -7.13 4.25
N GLY A 16 -2.64 -6.73 4.99
CA GLY A 16 -1.67 -7.62 5.63
C GLY A 16 -0.53 -8.08 4.71
N ARG A 17 -0.58 -7.81 3.39
CA ARG A 17 0.54 -8.11 2.51
C ARG A 17 1.65 -7.08 2.62
N ARG A 18 2.88 -7.56 2.42
CA ARG A 18 4.10 -6.76 2.48
C ARG A 18 4.37 -6.08 1.14
N VAL A 19 4.67 -4.79 1.20
CA VAL A 19 4.96 -3.93 0.06
C VAL A 19 6.24 -3.14 0.31
N MET A 20 6.92 -2.77 -0.75
CA MET A 20 8.02 -1.83 -0.74
C MET A 20 7.60 -0.57 -1.48
N HIS A 21 7.93 0.58 -0.93
CA HIS A 21 7.80 1.86 -1.62
C HIS A 21 8.99 2.04 -2.56
N ASP A 22 8.73 2.21 -3.85
CA ASP A 22 9.76 2.21 -4.89
C ASP A 22 10.79 3.33 -4.68
N GLU A 23 10.33 4.55 -4.41
CA GLU A 23 11.21 5.73 -4.26
C GLU A 23 12.06 5.71 -2.99
N THR A 24 11.50 5.29 -1.87
CA THR A 24 12.19 5.34 -0.57
C THR A 24 12.82 4.01 -0.19
N ARG A 25 12.57 2.96 -0.97
CA ARG A 25 12.99 1.56 -0.72
C ARG A 25 12.59 1.05 0.66
N LYS A 26 11.57 1.67 1.27
CA LYS A 26 11.05 1.29 2.59
C LYS A 26 10.01 0.18 2.44
N GLU A 27 10.12 -0.83 3.28
CA GLU A 27 9.14 -1.91 3.35
C GLU A 27 8.08 -1.64 4.42
N GLY A 28 6.89 -2.19 4.21
CA GLY A 28 5.77 -2.07 5.12
C GLY A 28 4.65 -3.04 4.80
N VAL A 29 3.58 -2.95 5.57
CA VAL A 29 2.38 -3.78 5.41
C VAL A 29 1.17 -2.94 5.04
N ILE A 30 0.36 -3.43 4.09
CA ILE A 30 -0.91 -2.80 3.76
C ILE A 30 -1.85 -2.94 4.95
N THR A 31 -2.41 -1.82 5.36
CA THR A 31 -3.38 -1.72 6.47
C THR A 31 -4.78 -1.42 5.92
N PRO A 32 -5.84 -1.55 6.74
CA PRO A 32 -7.19 -1.21 6.31
C PRO A 32 -7.29 0.21 5.77
N GLU A 33 -8.13 0.37 4.76
CA GLU A 33 -8.41 1.66 4.14
C GLU A 33 -8.97 2.67 5.14
N ASP A 34 -8.42 3.88 5.11
CA ASP A 34 -9.05 5.03 5.72
C ASP A 34 -10.06 5.64 4.74
N ARG A 35 -11.33 5.71 5.14
CA ARG A 35 -12.43 6.15 4.26
C ARG A 35 -12.29 7.59 3.78
N SER A 36 -11.48 8.42 4.44
CA SER A 36 -11.24 9.81 4.03
C SER A 36 -10.22 9.91 2.89
N GLN A 37 -9.49 8.82 2.59
CA GLN A 37 -8.40 8.78 1.61
C GLN A 37 -8.50 7.55 0.68
N GLY A 38 -9.68 7.31 0.11
CA GLY A 38 -9.95 6.14 -0.75
C GLY A 38 -9.11 6.03 -2.03
N HIS A 39 -8.37 7.08 -2.39
CA HIS A 39 -7.43 7.09 -3.52
C HIS A 39 -6.02 6.59 -3.15
N TYR A 40 -5.72 6.39 -1.85
CA TYR A 40 -4.39 6.05 -1.34
C TYR A 40 -4.38 4.74 -0.56
N VAL A 41 -3.35 3.92 -0.77
CA VAL A 41 -3.13 2.70 -0.01
C VAL A 41 -2.43 3.04 1.31
N GLN A 42 -3.01 2.62 2.43
CA GLN A 42 -2.50 2.84 3.77
C GLN A 42 -1.45 1.79 4.05
N VAL A 43 -0.20 2.21 4.22
CA VAL A 43 0.93 1.32 4.48
C VAL A 43 1.54 1.69 5.81
N ARG A 44 1.69 0.70 6.70
CA ARG A 44 2.51 0.84 7.91
C ARG A 44 3.91 0.36 7.59
N PHE A 45 4.84 1.31 7.43
CA PHE A 45 6.24 1.00 7.20
C PHE A 45 6.92 0.41 8.43
N ASP A 46 7.92 -0.43 8.20
CA ASP A 46 8.73 -1.00 9.27
C ASP A 46 9.34 0.11 10.14
N GLY A 47 9.26 -0.06 11.46
CA GLY A 47 9.69 0.96 12.45
C GLY A 47 8.74 2.16 12.61
N SER A 48 7.63 2.21 11.87
CA SER A 48 6.60 3.25 12.04
C SER A 48 5.41 2.74 12.85
N ASN A 49 4.92 3.56 13.79
CA ASN A 49 3.72 3.24 14.57
C ASN A 49 2.42 3.57 13.83
N PHE A 50 2.50 4.37 12.77
CA PHE A 50 1.34 4.88 12.03
C PHE A 50 1.35 4.40 10.59
N SER A 51 0.15 4.28 10.02
CA SER A 51 -0.03 4.05 8.59
C SER A 51 0.09 5.38 7.85
N LEU A 52 0.75 5.34 6.70
CA LEU A 52 0.87 6.48 5.81
C LEU A 52 0.09 6.21 4.51
N PRO A 53 -0.59 7.22 3.95
CA PRO A 53 -1.16 7.12 2.61
C PRO A 53 -0.04 7.07 1.58
N CYS A 54 -0.03 6.03 0.77
CA CYS A 54 0.88 5.84 -0.35
C CYS A 54 0.11 5.78 -1.66
N HIS A 55 0.67 6.39 -2.70
CA HIS A 55 0.10 6.27 -4.03
C HIS A 55 0.24 4.82 -4.51
N PRO A 56 -0.84 4.19 -5.03
CA PRO A 56 -0.80 2.79 -5.44
C PRO A 56 0.26 2.48 -6.52
N GLY A 57 0.56 3.44 -7.40
CA GLY A 57 1.62 3.31 -8.40
C GLY A 57 3.06 3.32 -7.85
N SER A 58 3.25 3.73 -6.59
CA SER A 58 4.57 3.78 -5.94
C SER A 58 4.85 2.56 -5.05
N LEU A 59 3.94 1.57 -5.06
CA LEU A 59 4.04 0.36 -4.23
C LEU A 59 4.28 -0.87 -5.10
N VAL A 60 5.24 -1.69 -4.67
CA VAL A 60 5.51 -3.00 -5.26
C VAL A 60 5.37 -4.08 -4.18
N TYR A 61 4.81 -5.24 -4.54
CA TYR A 61 4.73 -6.36 -3.60
C TYR A 61 6.11 -6.97 -3.38
N VAL A 62 6.52 -7.15 -2.12
CA VAL A 62 7.82 -7.77 -1.76
C VAL A 62 7.82 -9.26 -2.13
N ASP A 63 6.65 -9.89 -2.10
CA ASP A 63 6.44 -11.31 -2.46
C ASP A 63 6.39 -11.55 -3.98
N ALA A 64 6.45 -10.49 -4.81
CA ALA A 64 6.68 -10.64 -6.24
C ALA A 64 8.17 -10.93 -6.49
N ALA A 65 8.66 -12.03 -5.92
CA ALA A 65 9.80 -12.73 -6.48
C ALA A 65 9.36 -13.35 -7.83
N PRO A 66 10.23 -13.37 -8.84
CA PRO A 66 9.91 -13.73 -10.22
C PRO A 66 9.31 -15.13 -10.40
#